data_AF-A0A7V6NI77-F1
#
_entry.id   AF-A0A7V6NI77-F1
#
_cell.length_a   1.000
_cell.length_b   1.000
_cell.length_c   1.000
_cell.angle_alpha   90.00
_cell.angle_beta   90.00
_cell.angle_gamma   90.00
#
_symmetry.space_group_name_H-M   'P 1'
#
loop_
_entity.id
_entity.type
_entity.pdbx_description
1 polymer ?
#
loop_
_entity_poly.entity_id
_entity_poly.type
_entity_poly.pdbx_seq_one_letter_code
_entity_poly.pdbx_strand_id
1 'polypeptide(L)'
;MDKGAIKNYAVWARKKLIEDITQKAFEIGITEDAAAEAVKVSSDTVQVNGMLLREDEAEQRASLIIRIGKIGFKEVIEEAAYTWFNRIIAIRFMEVNDYLPTGVRVLSSTEEGKAVPDILTNALYLDLDLDLDLVNDYLDKHN
;
A
#
# COMPACT_ATOMS: atom_id res chain seq x y z
N MET A 1 -23.24 9.72 15.71
CA MET A 1 -21.82 9.32 15.55
C MET A 1 -21.29 8.84 16.88
N ASP A 2 -20.89 7.57 16.98
CA ASP A 2 -20.31 6.99 18.21
C ASP A 2 -18.81 7.31 18.29
N LYS A 3 -18.44 8.24 19.17
CA LYS A 3 -17.04 8.67 19.35
C LYS A 3 -16.17 7.56 19.95
N GLY A 4 -16.74 6.65 20.74
CA GLY A 4 -16.03 5.53 21.34
C GLY A 4 -15.66 4.48 20.30
N ALA A 5 -16.62 4.12 19.43
CA ALA A 5 -16.39 3.22 18.32
C ALA A 5 -15.29 3.73 17.37
N ILE A 6 -15.32 5.01 17.01
CA ILE A 6 -14.30 5.64 16.14
C ILE A 6 -12.92 5.60 16.77
N LYS A 7 -12.81 5.95 18.06
CA LYS A 7 -11.53 5.91 18.78
C LYS A 7 -10.95 4.49 18.80
N ASN A 8 -11.77 3.49 19.12
CA ASN A 8 -11.32 2.10 19.19
C ASN A 8 -10.88 1.60 17.81
N TYR A 9 -11.65 1.92 16.76
CA TYR A 9 -11.28 1.59 15.38
C TYR A 9 -9.96 2.24 14.97
N ALA A 10 -9.74 3.53 15.26
CA ALA A 10 -8.50 4.21 14.89
C ALA A 10 -7.26 3.59 15.57
N VAL A 11 -7.38 3.23 16.85
CA VAL A 11 -6.29 2.55 17.58
C VAL A 11 -6.02 1.17 16.99
N TRP A 12 -7.07 0.40 16.69
CA TRP A 12 -6.92 -0.90 16.05
C TRP A 12 -6.30 -0.78 14.66
N ALA A 13 -6.81 0.12 13.81
CA ALA A 13 -6.36 0.31 12.43
C ALA A 13 -4.88 0.71 12.36
N ARG A 14 -4.42 1.58 13.28
CA ARG A 14 -3.00 1.92 13.38
C ARG A 14 -2.14 0.69 13.68
N LYS A 15 -2.50 -0.10 14.69
CA LYS A 15 -1.76 -1.31 15.06
C LYS A 15 -1.73 -2.30 13.90
N LYS A 16 -2.88 -2.51 13.26
CA LYS A 16 -3.00 -3.41 12.11
C LYS A 16 -2.11 -2.97 10.95
N LEU A 17 -2.04 -1.67 10.66
CA LEU A 17 -1.19 -1.16 9.59
C LEU A 17 0.31 -1.33 9.88
N ILE A 18 0.72 -1.18 11.14
CA ILE A 18 2.11 -1.46 11.57
C ILE A 18 2.44 -2.95 11.37
N GLU A 19 1.52 -3.84 11.77
CA GLU A 19 1.66 -5.29 11.57
C GLU A 19 1.79 -5.63 10.08
N ASP A 20 0.92 -5.09 9.23
CA ASP A 20 0.90 -5.38 7.79
C ASP A 20 2.15 -4.83 7.09
N ILE A 21 2.65 -3.65 7.48
CA ILE A 21 3.90 -3.09 6.93
C ILE A 21 5.11 -3.89 7.41
N THR A 22 5.12 -4.36 8.66
CA THR A 22 6.16 -5.24 9.18
C THR A 22 6.18 -6.56 8.40
N GLN A 23 5.00 -7.13 8.14
CA GLN A 23 4.86 -8.31 7.31
C GLN A 23 5.35 -8.06 5.89
N LYS A 24 5.06 -6.88 5.31
CA LYS A 24 5.56 -6.52 3.98
C LYS A 24 7.08 -6.41 3.93
N ALA A 25 7.70 -5.85 4.98
CA ALA A 25 9.16 -5.83 5.11
C ALA A 25 9.74 -7.25 5.19
N PHE A 26 9.09 -8.14 5.94
CA PHE A 26 9.48 -9.55 6.03
C PHE A 26 9.40 -10.28 4.68
N GLU A 27 8.34 -10.07 3.89
CA GLU A 27 8.21 -10.64 2.55
C GLU A 27 9.40 -10.29 1.66
N ILE A 28 9.84 -9.04 1.68
CA ILE A 28 11.04 -8.59 0.95
C ILE A 28 12.34 -8.88 1.71
N GLY A 29 12.32 -9.81 2.67
CA GLY A 29 13.49 -10.30 3.39
C GLY A 29 14.16 -9.23 4.24
N ILE A 30 13.40 -8.37 4.90
CA ILE A 30 13.90 -7.39 5.87
C ILE A 30 13.23 -7.65 7.22
N THR A 31 14.04 -7.78 8.26
CA THR A 31 13.62 -7.96 9.65
C THR A 31 14.27 -6.88 10.52
N GLU A 32 13.91 -6.84 11.80
CA GLU A 32 14.52 -5.91 12.76
C GLU A 32 16.04 -6.14 12.89
N ASP A 33 16.47 -7.40 12.85
CA ASP A 33 17.87 -7.78 13.12
C ASP A 33 18.73 -7.90 11.86
N ALA A 34 18.11 -8.25 10.72
CA ALA A 34 18.83 -8.58 9.50
C ALA A 34 18.03 -8.33 8.22
N ALA A 35 18.76 -8.16 7.12
CA ALA A 35 18.21 -8.21 5.77
C ALA A 35 18.79 -9.42 5.04
N ALA A 36 17.92 -10.21 4.41
CA ALA A 36 18.30 -11.34 3.57
C ALA A 36 19.17 -10.86 2.39
N GLU A 37 20.08 -11.71 1.96
CA GLU A 37 20.89 -11.44 0.77
C GLU A 37 20.01 -11.40 -0.48
N ALA A 38 20.38 -10.51 -1.41
CA ALA A 38 19.75 -10.39 -2.70
C ALA A 38 20.63 -11.07 -3.76
N VAL A 39 20.07 -12.04 -4.47
CA VAL A 39 20.80 -12.82 -5.49
C VAL A 39 20.27 -12.47 -6.86
N LYS A 40 21.13 -11.98 -7.76
CA LYS A 40 20.73 -11.70 -9.14
C LYS A 40 20.51 -13.02 -9.89
N VAL A 41 19.30 -13.23 -10.42
CA VAL A 41 18.91 -14.48 -11.10
C VAL A 41 18.88 -14.32 -12.62
N SER A 42 18.55 -13.11 -13.11
CA SER A 42 18.63 -12.74 -14.53
C SER A 42 19.12 -11.29 -14.67
N SER A 43 19.11 -10.74 -15.89
CA SER A 43 19.46 -9.33 -16.13
C SER A 43 18.59 -8.35 -15.36
N ASP A 44 17.30 -8.65 -15.23
CA ASP A 44 16.22 -7.79 -14.73
C ASP A 44 15.54 -8.30 -13.43
N THR A 45 15.93 -9.48 -12.94
CA THR A 45 15.29 -10.13 -11.80
C THR A 45 16.28 -10.46 -10.69
N VAL A 46 15.91 -10.10 -9.47
CA VAL A 46 16.66 -10.34 -8.23
C VAL A 46 15.81 -11.17 -7.28
N GLN A 47 16.35 -12.28 -6.78
CA GLN A 47 15.68 -13.11 -5.80
C GLN A 47 16.06 -12.70 -4.38
N VAL A 48 15.05 -12.53 -3.52
CA VAL A 48 15.18 -12.22 -2.10
C VAL A 48 14.15 -13.03 -1.32
N ASN A 49 14.58 -13.79 -0.32
CA ASN A 49 13.67 -14.54 0.58
C ASN A 49 12.60 -15.38 -0.16
N GLY A 50 12.98 -15.99 -1.29
CA GLY A 50 12.07 -16.76 -2.14
C GLY A 50 11.18 -15.92 -3.07
N MET A 51 11.16 -14.60 -2.96
CA MET A 51 10.47 -13.69 -3.88
C MET A 51 11.37 -13.25 -5.03
N LEU A 52 10.76 -12.99 -6.19
CA LEU A 52 11.41 -12.36 -7.34
C LEU A 52 11.03 -10.88 -7.36
N LEU A 53 12.03 -10.02 -7.31
CA LEU A 53 11.92 -8.57 -7.43
C LEU A 53 12.45 -8.15 -8.79
N ARG A 54 11.78 -7.17 -9.40
CA ARG A 54 12.34 -6.44 -10.53
C ARG A 54 13.53 -5.59 -10.09
N GLU A 55 14.33 -5.12 -11.04
CA GLU A 55 15.50 -4.26 -10.76
C GLU A 55 15.11 -2.98 -9.99
N ASP A 56 14.01 -2.31 -10.36
CA ASP A 56 13.49 -1.13 -9.66
C ASP A 56 13.09 -1.43 -8.20
N GLU A 57 12.46 -2.57 -7.97
CA GLU A 57 12.06 -3.02 -6.63
C GLU A 57 13.28 -3.37 -5.77
N ALA A 58 14.31 -3.97 -6.36
CA ALA A 58 15.57 -4.27 -5.67
C ALA A 58 16.32 -2.99 -5.26
N GLU A 59 16.32 -1.95 -6.10
CA GLU A 59 16.89 -0.64 -5.78
C GLU A 59 16.12 0.05 -4.65
N GLN A 60 14.79 0.04 -4.70
CA GLN A 60 13.93 0.56 -3.62
C GLN A 60 14.20 -0.15 -2.30
N ARG A 61 14.34 -1.48 -2.33
CA ARG A 61 14.71 -2.29 -1.17
C ARG A 61 16.08 -1.90 -0.60
N ALA A 62 17.08 -1.69 -1.45
CA ALA A 62 18.40 -1.25 -0.99
C ALA A 62 18.34 0.12 -0.30
N SER A 63 17.58 1.06 -0.87
CA SER A 63 17.33 2.37 -0.26
C SER A 63 16.63 2.25 1.10
N LEU A 64 15.65 1.35 1.21
CA LEU A 64 14.96 1.06 2.47
C LEU A 64 15.91 0.51 3.55
N ILE A 65 16.80 -0.41 3.21
CA ILE A 65 17.83 -0.94 4.13
C ILE A 65 18.76 0.18 4.62
N ILE A 66 19.20 1.07 3.72
CA ILE A 66 20.01 2.24 4.09
C ILE A 66 19.25 3.16 5.05
N ARG A 67 17.96 3.40 4.81
CA ARG A 67 17.11 4.21 5.69
C ARG A 67 16.96 3.56 7.07
N ILE A 68 16.70 2.25 7.13
CA ILE A 68 16.63 1.47 8.37
C ILE A 68 17.94 1.57 9.15
N GLY A 69 19.10 1.46 8.49
CA GLY A 69 20.40 1.63 9.13
C GLY A 69 20.64 3.03 9.71
N LYS A 70 19.91 4.06 9.24
CA LYS A 70 20.04 5.44 9.73
C LYS A 70 19.15 5.76 10.93
N ILE A 71 17.90 5.26 10.94
CA ILE A 71 16.91 5.68 11.93
C ILE A 71 16.32 4.53 12.76
N GLY A 72 16.63 3.27 12.43
CA GLY A 72 16.10 2.09 13.09
C GLY A 72 14.91 1.47 12.34
N PHE A 73 14.75 0.15 12.48
CA PHE A 73 13.68 -0.60 11.81
C PHE A 73 12.29 -0.15 12.29
N LYS A 74 12.10 -0.08 13.61
CA LYS A 74 10.83 0.30 14.23
C LYS A 74 10.37 1.69 13.80
N GLU A 75 11.29 2.64 13.76
CA GLU A 75 11.04 4.02 13.33
C GLU A 75 10.62 4.07 11.86
N VAL A 76 11.28 3.32 10.98
CA VAL A 76 10.88 3.22 9.56
C VAL A 76 9.48 2.63 9.39
N ILE A 77 9.17 1.55 10.11
CA ILE A 77 7.85 0.91 10.05
C ILE A 77 6.77 1.89 10.54
N GLU A 78 7.01 2.59 11.66
CA GLU A 78 6.08 3.59 12.20
C GLU A 78 5.91 4.79 11.25
N GLU A 79 6.98 5.30 10.64
CA GLU A 79 6.92 6.37 9.64
C GLU A 79 6.08 5.95 8.42
N ALA A 80 6.31 4.73 7.92
CA ALA A 80 5.56 4.18 6.79
C ALA A 80 4.08 3.99 7.14
N ALA A 81 3.78 3.42 8.32
CA ALA A 81 2.42 3.24 8.81
C ALA A 81 1.70 4.57 8.98
N TYR A 82 2.37 5.55 9.59
CA TYR A 82 1.80 6.89 9.76
C TYR A 82 1.50 7.56 8.42
N THR A 83 2.42 7.45 7.46
CA THR A 83 2.25 8.03 6.12
C THR A 83 1.06 7.42 5.39
N TRP A 84 0.94 6.09 5.40
CA TRP A 84 -0.19 5.40 4.76
C TRP A 84 -1.50 5.65 5.48
N PHE A 85 -1.52 5.64 6.81
CA PHE A 85 -2.70 5.98 7.60
C PHE A 85 -3.22 7.37 7.24
N ASN A 86 -2.34 8.37 7.23
CA ASN A 86 -2.72 9.74 6.88
C ASN A 86 -3.24 9.86 5.45
N ARG A 87 -2.63 9.17 4.48
CA ARG A 87 -3.11 9.18 3.08
C ARG A 87 -4.49 8.56 2.94
N ILE A 88 -4.74 7.42 3.57
CA ILE A 88 -6.04 6.74 3.54
C ILE A 88 -7.12 7.61 4.21
N ILE A 89 -6.81 8.19 5.37
CA ILE A 89 -7.75 9.08 6.08
C ILE A 89 -8.01 10.36 5.29
N ALA A 90 -7.00 10.93 4.63
CA ALA A 90 -7.18 12.09 3.76
C ALA A 90 -8.13 11.77 2.60
N ILE A 91 -7.90 10.64 1.90
CA ILE A 91 -8.79 10.18 0.83
C ILE A 91 -10.21 9.99 1.37
N ARG A 92 -10.37 9.31 2.51
CA ARG A 92 -11.71 9.08 3.07
C ARG A 92 -12.41 10.37 3.51
N PHE A 93 -11.66 11.31 4.06
CA PHE A 93 -12.17 12.65 4.37
C PHE A 93 -12.62 13.37 3.09
N MET A 94 -11.84 13.30 2.02
CA MET A 94 -12.22 13.89 0.73
C MET A 94 -13.46 13.24 0.14
N GLU A 95 -13.64 11.92 0.27
CA GLU A 95 -14.84 11.23 -0.20
C GLU A 95 -16.11 11.64 0.56
N VAL A 96 -16.04 11.75 1.89
CA VAL A 96 -17.22 12.04 2.72
C VAL A 96 -17.67 13.50 2.57
N ASN A 97 -16.77 14.39 2.17
CA ASN A 97 -17.06 15.81 1.97
C ASN A 97 -17.14 16.20 0.48
N ASP A 98 -17.16 15.23 -0.44
CA ASP A 98 -17.23 15.44 -1.89
C ASP A 98 -16.13 16.38 -2.43
N TYR A 99 -14.90 16.22 -1.91
CA TYR A 99 -13.72 17.00 -2.31
C TYR A 99 -12.82 16.31 -3.33
N LEU A 100 -13.12 15.06 -3.73
CA LEU A 100 -12.37 14.40 -4.79
C LEU A 100 -12.63 15.11 -6.13
N PRO A 101 -11.59 15.60 -6.84
CA PRO A 101 -11.77 16.36 -8.08
C PRO A 101 -12.52 15.59 -9.17
N THR A 102 -12.36 14.27 -9.19
CA THR A 102 -13.00 13.37 -10.16
C THR A 102 -14.45 13.05 -9.81
N GLY A 103 -14.89 13.32 -8.58
CA GLY A 103 -16.18 12.88 -8.04
C GLY A 103 -16.30 11.36 -7.83
N VAL A 104 -15.30 10.57 -8.25
CA VAL A 104 -15.30 9.10 -8.12
C VAL A 104 -14.69 8.69 -6.80
N ARG A 105 -15.40 7.86 -6.03
CA ARG A 105 -14.95 7.34 -4.73
C ARG A 105 -13.85 6.28 -4.91
N VAL A 106 -12.76 6.43 -4.16
CA VAL A 106 -11.54 5.62 -4.18
C VAL A 106 -11.62 4.40 -3.24
N LEU A 107 -12.13 4.58 -2.02
CA LEU A 107 -12.17 3.58 -0.95
C LEU A 107 -13.57 3.02 -0.72
N SER A 108 -14.58 3.57 -1.39
CA SER A 108 -15.99 3.21 -1.18
C SER A 108 -16.80 3.32 -2.47
N SER A 109 -18.06 2.92 -2.40
CA SER A 109 -19.03 3.12 -3.47
C SER A 109 -20.08 4.17 -3.10
N THR A 110 -20.63 4.84 -4.11
CA THR A 110 -21.86 5.62 -4.04
C THR A 110 -23.11 4.71 -4.01
N GLU A 111 -23.00 3.48 -4.53
CA GLU A 111 -24.06 2.48 -4.49
C GLU A 111 -24.09 1.79 -3.13
N GLU A 112 -25.23 1.87 -2.44
CA GLU A 112 -25.39 1.27 -1.12
C GLU A 112 -25.29 -0.27 -1.21
N GLY A 113 -24.45 -0.86 -0.34
CA GLY A 113 -24.24 -2.31 -0.30
C GLY A 113 -23.22 -2.84 -1.31
N LYS A 114 -22.71 -2.02 -2.23
CA LYS A 114 -21.63 -2.43 -3.13
C LYS A 114 -20.28 -2.41 -2.39
N ALA A 115 -19.67 -3.58 -2.27
CA ALA A 115 -18.37 -3.75 -1.62
C ALA A 115 -17.20 -3.25 -2.48
N VAL A 116 -17.36 -3.25 -3.80
CA VAL A 116 -16.34 -2.82 -4.77
C VAL A 116 -16.30 -1.29 -4.84
N PRO A 117 -15.16 -0.62 -4.56
CA PRO A 117 -15.05 0.83 -4.68
C PRO A 117 -15.30 1.35 -6.10
N ASP A 118 -15.81 2.57 -6.23
CA ASP A 118 -16.18 3.14 -7.54
C ASP A 118 -14.96 3.36 -8.45
N ILE A 119 -13.77 3.59 -7.89
CA ILE A 119 -12.52 3.72 -8.66
C ILE A 119 -12.23 2.47 -9.49
N LEU A 120 -12.59 1.27 -9.03
CA LEU A 120 -12.32 0.04 -9.77
C LEU A 120 -13.24 -0.08 -10.99
N THR A 121 -14.51 0.31 -10.85
CA THR A 121 -15.45 0.31 -11.99
C THR A 121 -15.22 1.45 -12.97
N ASN A 122 -14.54 2.52 -12.55
CA ASN A 122 -14.29 3.70 -13.36
C ASN A 122 -12.81 3.86 -13.75
N ALA A 123 -11.95 2.87 -13.46
CA ALA A 123 -10.49 3.00 -13.61
C ALA A 123 -10.07 3.47 -15.00
N LEU A 124 -10.76 2.98 -16.05
CA LEU A 124 -10.48 3.30 -17.46
C LEU A 124 -10.92 4.71 -17.88
N TYR A 125 -11.78 5.36 -17.09
CA TYR A 125 -12.33 6.70 -17.39
C TYR A 125 -11.70 7.80 -16.54
N LEU A 126 -10.85 7.42 -15.58
CA LEU A 126 -10.11 8.36 -14.76
C LEU A 126 -8.79 8.67 -15.45
N ASP A 127 -8.43 9.96 -15.49
CA ASP A 127 -7.11 10.42 -15.92
C ASP A 127 -6.08 10.15 -14.80
N LEU A 128 -5.85 8.87 -14.57
CA LEU A 128 -4.79 8.35 -13.71
C LEU A 128 -3.69 7.86 -14.65
N ASP A 129 -2.46 8.25 -14.38
CA ASP A 129 -1.26 7.80 -15.11
C ASP A 129 -1.01 6.31 -14.80
N LEU A 130 -1.85 5.44 -15.38
CA LEU A 130 -1.89 4.01 -15.17
C LEU A 130 -1.57 3.28 -16.47
N ASP A 131 -0.92 2.13 -16.33
CA ASP A 131 -0.81 1.16 -17.42
C ASP A 131 -2.18 0.50 -17.64
N LEU A 132 -2.87 0.91 -18.70
CA LEU A 132 -4.21 0.41 -19.03
C LEU A 132 -4.21 -1.07 -19.42
N ASP A 133 -3.12 -1.58 -20.01
CA ASP A 133 -3.02 -3.00 -20.36
C ASP A 133 -2.95 -3.84 -19.08
N LEU A 134 -2.19 -3.38 -18.09
CA LEU A 134 -2.14 -4.01 -16.77
C LEU A 134 -3.50 -3.97 -16.05
N VAL A 135 -4.23 -2.85 -16.14
CA VAL A 135 -5.56 -2.71 -15.54
C VAL A 135 -6.54 -3.73 -16.15
N ASN A 136 -6.54 -3.87 -17.48
CA ASN A 136 -7.40 -4.84 -18.17
C ASN A 136 -7.07 -6.27 -17.76
N ASP A 137 -5.78 -6.64 -17.70
CA ASP A 137 -5.32 -7.95 -17.24
C ASP A 137 -5.81 -8.30 -15.83
N TYR A 138 -5.86 -7.32 -14.92
CA TYR A 138 -6.38 -7.52 -13.57
C TYR A 138 -7.91 -7.67 -13.55
N LEU A 139 -8.64 -6.89 -14.35
CA LEU A 139 -10.10 -7.00 -14.44
C LEU A 139 -10.52 -8.36 -15.01
N ASP A 140 -9.83 -8.87 -16.02
CA ASP A 140 -10.12 -10.17 -16.63
C ASP A 140 -9.82 -11.35 -15.70
N LYS A 141 -8.82 -11.25 -14.81
CA LYS A 141 -8.47 -12.29 -13.83
C LYS A 141 -9.44 -12.37 -12.63
N HIS A 142 -10.21 -11.33 -12.38
CA HIS A 142 -11.04 -11.18 -11.18
C HIS A 142 -12.53 -10.95 -11.47
N ASN A 143 -12.95 -11.02 -12.74
CA ASN A 143 -14.34 -11.23 -13.16
C ASN A 143 -14.71 -12.72 -13.16
#